data_AF-A0A3C0DTP6-F1
#
_entry.id   AF-A0A3C0DTP6-F1
#
_cell.length_a   1.000
_cell.length_b   1.000
_cell.length_c   1.000
_cell.angle_alpha   90.00
_cell.angle_beta   90.00
_cell.angle_gamma   90.00
#
_symmetry.space_group_name_H-M   'P 1'
#
loop_
_entity.id
_entity.type
_entity.pdbx_description
1 polymer ?
#
loop_
_entity_poly.entity_id
_entity_poly.type
_entity_poly.pdbx_seq_one_letter_code
_entity_poly.pdbx_strand_id
1 'polypeptide(L)'
;MSKTSIDRRHFLTTAAVAGAGLATAAARDWSGQNPTRYPDPDIISLDPRFDKYKIGNTPVQRLYTSPNALWTEGCAWNGVGRYVVFSDIPNNIQLRWIEDHNRVTVFRKPSGNSNGNTFDYQGRQISCQHGHRRVVRYEYDGTETVIASKFDGKPFNAPNDAVV
;
A
#
# COMPACT_ATOMS: atom_id res chain seq x y z
N MET A 1 46.31 20.96 -43.83
CA MET A 1 45.59 20.47 -42.62
C MET A 1 44.15 20.22 -43.03
N SER A 2 43.81 18.97 -43.35
CA SER A 2 42.49 18.57 -43.83
C SER A 2 41.55 18.35 -42.64
N LYS A 3 40.38 19.01 -42.63
CA LYS A 3 39.33 18.80 -41.63
C LYS A 3 38.71 17.43 -41.88
N THR A 4 38.86 16.51 -40.94
CA THR A 4 38.20 15.20 -40.96
C THR A 4 36.68 15.40 -40.86
N SER A 5 35.99 15.24 -41.99
CA SER A 5 34.52 15.24 -42.04
C SER A 5 34.03 13.91 -41.46
N ILE A 6 33.30 13.95 -40.35
CA ILE A 6 32.58 12.79 -39.84
C ILE A 6 31.46 12.45 -40.83
N ASP A 7 31.55 11.27 -41.44
CA ASP A 7 30.54 10.76 -42.37
C ASP A 7 29.20 10.56 -41.63
N ARG A 8 28.13 11.16 -42.17
CA ARG A 8 26.76 11.03 -41.64
C ARG A 8 26.31 9.58 -41.54
N ARG A 9 26.88 8.67 -42.34
CA ARG A 9 26.60 7.23 -42.28
C ARG A 9 27.25 6.55 -41.08
N HIS A 10 28.38 7.05 -40.59
CA HIS A 10 29.02 6.57 -39.37
C HIS A 10 28.32 7.09 -38.10
N PHE A 11 27.67 8.26 -38.14
CA PHE A 11 26.92 8.77 -36.99
C PHE A 11 25.68 7.91 -36.66
N LEU A 12 24.99 7.38 -37.68
CA LEU A 12 23.81 6.53 -37.49
C LEU A 12 24.16 5.11 -37.02
N THR A 13 25.36 4.62 -37.31
CA THR A 13 25.80 3.29 -36.85
C THR A 13 26.22 3.31 -35.38
N THR A 14 26.71 4.44 -34.84
CA THR A 14 27.00 4.58 -33.40
C THR A 14 25.73 4.75 -32.55
N ALA A 15 24.66 5.32 -33.11
CA ALA A 15 23.39 5.50 -32.41
C ALA A 15 22.61 4.18 -32.19
N ALA A 16 22.85 3.15 -33.01
CA ALA A 16 22.17 1.86 -32.89
C ALA A 16 22.70 1.00 -31.72
N VAL A 17 23.92 1.24 -31.24
CA VAL A 17 24.51 0.48 -30.11
C VAL A 17 24.08 1.06 -28.74
N ALA A 18 23.58 2.29 -28.70
CA ALA A 18 23.02 2.88 -27.49
C ALA A 18 21.57 2.42 -27.18
N GLY A 19 21.01 1.50 -27.98
CA GLY A 19 19.65 0.97 -27.81
C GLY A 19 19.52 -0.27 -26.93
N ALA A 20 20.63 -0.86 -26.45
CA ALA A 20 20.62 -2.15 -25.74
C ALA A 20 20.59 -2.02 -24.20
N GLY A 21 20.03 -0.94 -23.66
CA GLY A 21 20.11 -0.61 -22.22
C GLY A 21 18.81 -0.27 -21.52
N LEU A 22 17.65 -0.34 -22.19
CA LEU A 22 16.38 -0.30 -21.46
C LEU A 22 16.11 -1.71 -20.96
N ALA A 23 16.74 -2.08 -19.84
CA ALA A 23 16.20 -3.12 -18.99
C ALA A 23 14.81 -2.66 -18.59
N THR A 24 13.78 -3.12 -19.29
CA THR A 24 12.44 -3.11 -18.71
C THR A 24 12.58 -3.88 -17.41
N ALA A 25 12.36 -3.19 -16.28
CA ALA A 25 12.33 -3.86 -14.99
C ALA A 25 11.27 -4.95 -15.11
N ALA A 26 11.71 -6.20 -15.20
CA ALA A 26 10.79 -7.33 -15.27
C ALA A 26 9.92 -7.26 -14.01
N ALA A 27 8.60 -7.40 -14.19
CA ALA A 27 7.70 -7.45 -13.05
C ALA A 27 8.16 -8.55 -12.09
N ARG A 28 8.17 -8.26 -10.79
CA ARG A 28 8.56 -9.24 -9.77
C ARG A 28 7.71 -10.52 -9.90
N ASP A 29 8.36 -11.68 -9.85
CA ASP A 29 7.68 -12.96 -9.77
C ASP A 29 7.06 -13.13 -8.38
N TRP A 30 5.73 -13.12 -8.35
CA TRP A 30 4.96 -13.31 -7.13
C TRP A 30 4.34 -14.71 -7.02
N SER A 31 4.71 -15.65 -7.89
CA SER A 31 4.24 -17.03 -7.86
C SER A 31 4.84 -17.85 -6.71
N GLY A 32 5.98 -17.39 -6.17
CA GLY A 32 6.76 -18.10 -5.17
C GLY A 32 7.59 -19.26 -5.73
N GLN A 33 7.56 -19.51 -7.05
CA GLN A 33 8.33 -20.58 -7.68
C GLN A 33 9.83 -20.27 -7.73
N ASN A 34 10.18 -18.98 -7.88
CA ASN A 34 11.56 -18.51 -7.86
C ASN A 34 11.79 -17.67 -6.59
N PRO A 35 12.47 -18.21 -5.56
CA PRO A 35 12.73 -17.47 -4.34
C PRO A 35 13.57 -16.21 -4.59
N THR A 36 13.15 -15.08 -4.03
CA THR A 36 13.95 -13.85 -4.04
C THR A 36 15.23 -14.05 -3.21
N ARG A 37 16.39 -13.72 -3.80
CA ARG A 37 17.67 -13.74 -3.07
C ARG A 37 17.78 -12.56 -2.12
N TYR A 38 18.49 -12.78 -1.02
CA TYR A 38 18.79 -11.74 -0.03
C TYR A 38 20.16 -11.09 -0.27
N PRO A 39 20.32 -9.79 0.07
CA PRO A 39 19.25 -8.86 0.42
C PRO A 39 18.32 -8.64 -0.77
N ASP A 40 17.03 -8.42 -0.51
CA ASP A 40 16.06 -8.21 -1.58
C ASP A 40 16.49 -7.00 -2.44
N PRO A 41 16.63 -7.18 -3.77
CA PRO A 41 17.15 -6.14 -4.66
C PRO A 41 16.22 -4.92 -4.78
N ASP A 42 14.92 -5.06 -4.48
CA ASP A 42 13.96 -3.96 -4.58
C ASP A 42 13.84 -3.17 -3.27
N ILE A 43 14.55 -3.57 -2.20
CA ILE A 43 14.66 -2.77 -0.97
C ILE A 43 15.87 -1.85 -1.11
N ILE A 44 15.63 -0.61 -1.55
CA ILE A 44 16.67 0.37 -1.87
C ILE A 44 16.58 1.55 -0.89
N SER A 45 17.70 1.88 -0.22
CA SER A 45 17.83 3.14 0.51
C SER A 45 18.22 4.25 -0.46
N LEU A 46 17.46 5.34 -0.48
CA LEU A 46 17.80 6.52 -1.30
C LEU A 46 18.73 7.50 -0.56
N ASP A 47 18.81 7.39 0.77
CA ASP A 47 19.65 8.22 1.63
C ASP A 47 20.35 7.30 2.66
N PRO A 48 21.68 7.44 2.86
CA PRO A 48 22.44 6.58 3.76
C PRO A 48 21.93 6.53 5.21
N ARG A 49 21.20 7.56 5.67
CA ARG A 49 20.58 7.59 6.99
C ARG A 49 19.57 6.46 7.19
N PHE A 50 19.04 5.89 6.11
CA PHE A 50 18.06 4.80 6.14
C PHE A 50 18.66 3.40 6.06
N ASP A 51 19.96 3.25 5.78
CA ASP A 51 20.60 1.94 5.63
C ASP A 51 20.45 1.05 6.86
N LYS A 52 20.44 1.66 8.05
CA LYS A 52 20.23 0.97 9.32
C LYS A 52 18.83 0.36 9.49
N TYR A 53 17.84 0.80 8.72
CA TYR A 53 16.47 0.27 8.75
C TYR A 53 16.23 -0.80 7.69
N LYS A 54 17.15 -1.00 6.75
CA LYS A 54 17.04 -2.03 5.71
C LYS A 54 17.22 -3.41 6.34
N ILE A 55 16.19 -4.24 6.22
CA ILE A 55 16.23 -5.64 6.67
C ILE A 55 16.87 -6.49 5.58
N GLY A 56 18.05 -7.04 5.85
CA GLY A 56 18.85 -7.76 4.86
C GLY A 56 18.48 -9.22 4.64
N ASN A 57 17.59 -9.79 5.47
CA ASN A 57 17.27 -11.22 5.50
C ASN A 57 15.79 -11.53 5.23
N THR A 58 15.06 -10.63 4.59
CA THR A 58 13.65 -10.81 4.23
C THR A 58 13.37 -10.22 2.84
N PRO A 59 12.43 -10.80 2.06
CA PRO A 59 11.96 -10.20 0.82
C PRO A 59 10.69 -9.37 1.06
N VAL A 60 10.36 -8.49 0.11
CA VAL A 60 9.00 -7.93 0.02
C VAL A 60 8.03 -9.07 -0.28
N GLN A 61 6.98 -9.18 0.53
CA GLN A 61 5.94 -10.21 0.40
C GLN A 61 4.63 -9.61 -0.09
N ARG A 62 3.93 -10.32 -0.98
CA ARG A 62 2.59 -9.96 -1.42
C ARG A 62 1.55 -10.70 -0.60
N LEU A 63 1.00 -10.02 0.41
CA LEU A 63 -0.02 -10.59 1.31
C LEU A 63 -1.41 -10.66 0.65
N TYR A 64 -1.71 -9.77 -0.29
CA TYR A 64 -3.00 -9.72 -0.98
C TYR A 64 -2.88 -9.13 -2.38
N THR A 65 -3.65 -9.68 -3.31
CA THR A 65 -3.95 -9.09 -4.61
C THR A 65 -5.27 -9.69 -5.09
N SER A 66 -6.09 -8.89 -5.76
CA SER A 66 -7.36 -9.36 -6.32
C SER A 66 -7.73 -8.52 -7.53
N PRO A 67 -8.17 -9.11 -8.65
CA PRO A 67 -8.68 -8.36 -9.80
C PRO A 67 -9.99 -7.63 -9.50
N ASN A 68 -10.66 -8.00 -8.40
CA ASN A 68 -11.91 -7.37 -7.97
C ASN A 68 -11.69 -6.26 -6.94
N ALA A 69 -10.46 -6.10 -6.42
CA ALA A 69 -10.15 -4.99 -5.54
C ALA A 69 -10.02 -3.72 -6.38
N LEU A 70 -10.70 -2.64 -5.98
CA LEU A 70 -10.71 -1.40 -6.76
C LEU A 70 -9.69 -0.40 -6.21
N TRP A 71 -9.75 -0.12 -4.91
CA TRP A 71 -8.80 0.78 -4.27
C TRP A 71 -8.62 0.40 -2.81
N THR A 72 -7.51 -0.29 -2.54
CA THR A 72 -7.12 -0.69 -1.18
C THR A 72 -6.30 0.38 -0.48
N GLU A 73 -6.69 0.77 0.73
CA GLU A 73 -6.04 1.82 1.54
C GLU A 73 -6.20 1.57 3.04
N GLY A 74 -5.57 2.42 3.86
CA GLY A 74 -5.91 2.53 5.28
C GLY A 74 -5.56 1.30 6.10
N CYS A 75 -4.37 0.73 5.85
CA CYS A 75 -3.84 -0.40 6.60
C CYS A 75 -3.60 -0.05 8.08
N ALA A 76 -4.18 -0.83 8.99
CA ALA A 76 -3.92 -0.71 10.43
C ALA A 76 -3.70 -2.07 11.08
N TRP A 77 -2.67 -2.17 11.93
CA TRP A 77 -2.32 -3.40 12.64
C TRP A 77 -3.03 -3.48 14.00
N ASN A 78 -3.70 -4.60 14.27
CA ASN A 78 -4.19 -4.94 15.60
C ASN A 78 -3.24 -5.95 16.25
N GLY A 79 -2.47 -5.52 17.25
CA GLY A 79 -1.47 -6.38 17.90
C GLY A 79 -2.04 -7.53 18.72
N VAL A 80 -3.23 -7.37 19.32
CA VAL A 80 -3.86 -8.42 20.13
C VAL A 80 -4.49 -9.49 19.23
N GLY A 81 -5.21 -9.06 18.20
CA GLY A 81 -5.88 -9.95 17.25
C GLY A 81 -4.97 -10.47 16.13
N ARG A 82 -3.74 -9.95 16.00
CA ARG A 82 -2.75 -10.35 15.00
C ARG A 82 -3.25 -10.27 13.56
N TYR A 83 -3.83 -9.12 13.19
CA TYR A 83 -4.32 -8.89 11.84
C TYR A 83 -4.07 -7.45 11.37
N VAL A 84 -3.91 -7.27 10.05
CA VAL A 84 -3.96 -5.96 9.40
C VAL A 84 -5.37 -5.78 8.84
N VAL A 85 -6.10 -4.76 9.28
CA VAL A 85 -7.32 -4.30 8.60
C VAL A 85 -6.96 -3.31 7.51
N PHE A 86 -7.67 -3.32 6.39
CA PHE A 86 -7.55 -2.35 5.31
C PHE A 86 -8.87 -2.23 4.56
N SER A 87 -9.11 -1.10 3.92
CA SER A 87 -10.37 -0.82 3.23
C SER A 87 -10.25 -1.06 1.74
N ASP A 88 -11.31 -1.53 1.07
CA ASP A 88 -11.49 -1.36 -0.38
C ASP A 88 -12.63 -0.36 -0.58
N ILE A 89 -12.25 0.91 -0.75
CA ILE A 89 -13.13 2.08 -0.53
C ILE A 89 -14.35 2.04 -1.46
N PRO A 90 -14.21 1.84 -2.79
CA PRO A 90 -15.34 1.87 -3.71
C PRO A 90 -16.26 0.67 -3.54
N ASN A 91 -15.71 -0.50 -3.16
CA ASN A 91 -16.49 -1.71 -2.91
C ASN A 91 -17.25 -1.69 -1.57
N ASN A 92 -17.06 -0.66 -0.73
CA ASN A 92 -17.72 -0.51 0.57
C ASN A 92 -17.48 -1.71 1.50
N ILE A 93 -16.24 -2.19 1.53
CA ILE A 93 -15.80 -3.28 2.39
C ILE A 93 -14.53 -2.92 3.16
N GLN A 94 -14.36 -3.52 4.33
CA GLN A 94 -13.06 -3.69 4.97
C GLN A 94 -12.65 -5.15 4.87
N LEU A 95 -11.39 -5.37 4.57
CA LEU A 95 -10.72 -6.65 4.56
C LEU A 95 -9.77 -6.73 5.75
N ARG A 96 -9.39 -7.94 6.13
CA ARG A 96 -8.26 -8.16 7.05
C ARG A 96 -7.38 -9.29 6.59
N TRP A 97 -6.07 -9.08 6.64
CA TRP A 97 -5.08 -10.15 6.58
C TRP A 97 -4.84 -10.68 7.99
N ILE A 98 -5.01 -11.99 8.19
CA ILE A 98 -4.84 -12.68 9.47
C ILE A 98 -3.49 -13.39 9.46
N GLU A 99 -2.61 -13.04 10.40
CA GLU A 99 -1.22 -13.51 10.42
C GLU A 99 -1.13 -15.03 10.54
N ASP A 100 -1.83 -15.64 11.50
CA ASP A 100 -1.72 -17.08 11.82
C ASP A 100 -2.06 -18.02 10.65
N HIS A 101 -2.89 -17.56 9.71
CA HIS A 101 -3.36 -18.37 8.59
C HIS A 101 -2.93 -17.81 7.23
N ASN A 102 -2.17 -16.71 7.22
CA ASN A 102 -1.77 -15.99 6.02
C ASN A 102 -2.93 -15.80 5.01
N ARG A 103 -4.09 -15.38 5.50
CA ARG A 103 -5.32 -15.29 4.70
C ARG A 103 -5.97 -13.92 4.82
N VAL A 104 -6.45 -13.40 3.69
CA VAL A 104 -7.34 -12.24 3.68
C VAL A 104 -8.81 -12.67 3.74
N THR A 105 -9.57 -12.04 4.63
CA THR A 105 -11.01 -12.26 4.80
C THR A 105 -11.76 -10.94 4.83
N VAL A 106 -13.06 -10.97 4.52
CA VAL A 106 -13.93 -9.81 4.77
C VAL A 106 -14.02 -9.58 6.28
N PHE A 107 -13.76 -8.33 6.69
CA PHE A 107 -13.87 -7.90 8.07
C PHE A 107 -15.19 -7.15 8.32
N ARG A 108 -15.56 -6.22 7.42
CA ARG A 108 -16.86 -5.53 7.42
C ARG A 108 -17.42 -5.32 6.04
N LYS A 109 -18.74 -5.46 5.92
CA LYS A 109 -19.54 -5.14 4.73
C LYS A 109 -21.00 -4.91 5.15
N PRO A 110 -21.58 -3.73 4.96
CA PRO A 110 -20.95 -2.50 4.46
C PRO A 110 -19.93 -1.90 5.45
N SER A 111 -19.00 -1.09 4.95
CA SER A 111 -18.00 -0.37 5.78
C SER A 111 -18.23 1.15 5.89
N GLY A 112 -19.24 1.68 5.21
CA GLY A 112 -19.47 3.13 5.08
C GLY A 112 -18.48 3.81 4.15
N ASN A 113 -17.95 3.08 3.15
CA ASN A 113 -16.84 3.49 2.30
C ASN A 113 -15.67 4.00 3.15
N SER A 114 -15.26 3.19 4.14
CA SER A 114 -14.12 3.53 4.98
C SER A 114 -12.86 3.67 4.15
N ASN A 115 -11.98 4.59 4.56
CA ASN A 115 -10.64 4.76 4.00
C ASN A 115 -9.61 4.38 5.09
N GLY A 116 -9.04 5.36 5.78
CA GLY A 116 -8.09 5.18 6.85
C GLY A 116 -8.68 4.48 8.07
N ASN A 117 -7.83 3.69 8.73
CA ASN A 117 -8.14 2.99 9.95
C ASN A 117 -6.98 3.18 10.94
N THR A 118 -7.30 3.13 12.23
CA THR A 118 -6.31 3.00 13.31
C THR A 118 -6.97 2.29 14.50
N PHE A 119 -6.21 1.99 15.54
CA PHE A 119 -6.73 1.44 16.79
C PHE A 119 -6.42 2.39 17.93
N ASP A 120 -7.40 2.58 18.82
CA ASP A 120 -7.16 3.33 20.05
C ASP A 120 -6.34 2.51 21.06
N TYR A 121 -5.93 3.15 22.17
CA TYR A 121 -5.16 2.50 23.24
C TYR A 121 -5.89 1.35 23.95
N GLN A 122 -7.19 1.14 23.66
CA GLN A 122 -7.98 0.03 24.17
C GLN A 122 -8.17 -1.07 23.10
N GLY A 123 -7.57 -0.92 21.91
CA GLY A 123 -7.66 -1.87 20.81
C GLY A 123 -8.97 -1.81 20.02
N ARG A 124 -9.77 -0.75 20.18
CA ARG A 124 -10.97 -0.52 19.36
C ARG A 124 -10.58 0.17 18.07
N GLN A 125 -11.21 -0.24 16.97
CA GLN A 125 -10.93 0.34 15.67
C GLN A 125 -11.57 1.73 15.56
N ILE A 126 -10.78 2.70 15.10
CA ILE A 126 -11.26 3.99 14.59
C ILE A 126 -11.20 3.94 13.07
N SER A 127 -12.24 4.42 12.39
CA SER A 127 -12.35 4.36 10.93
C SER A 127 -12.90 5.66 10.35
N CYS A 128 -12.28 6.10 9.27
CA CYS A 128 -12.67 7.29 8.51
C CYS A 128 -13.64 6.89 7.40
N GLN A 129 -14.94 7.19 7.56
CA GLN A 129 -15.99 6.81 6.61
C GLN A 129 -16.27 7.95 5.62
N HIS A 130 -15.97 7.73 4.33
CA HIS A 130 -16.32 8.68 3.27
C HIS A 130 -17.84 8.74 3.05
N GLY A 131 -18.53 7.59 3.01
CA GLY A 131 -19.95 7.50 2.66
C GLY A 131 -20.85 8.22 3.68
N HIS A 132 -20.50 8.12 4.97
CA HIS A 132 -21.22 8.78 6.06
C HIS A 132 -20.60 10.12 6.48
N ARG A 133 -19.47 10.53 5.87
CA ARG A 133 -18.77 11.78 6.14
C ARG A 133 -18.42 11.96 7.63
N ARG A 134 -17.92 10.90 8.26
CA ARG A 134 -17.69 10.84 9.72
C ARG A 134 -16.51 9.95 10.10
N VAL A 135 -15.97 10.19 11.29
CA VAL A 135 -15.02 9.30 11.96
C VAL A 135 -15.81 8.53 13.01
N VAL A 136 -15.72 7.20 12.97
CA VAL A 136 -16.38 6.31 13.93
C VAL A 136 -15.37 5.50 14.72
N ARG A 137 -15.75 5.11 15.93
CA ARG A 137 -15.13 4.04 16.70
C ARG A 137 -16.07 2.85 16.74
N TYR A 138 -15.56 1.67 16.40
CA TYR A 138 -16.27 0.42 16.61
C TYR A 138 -16.11 -0.02 18.06
N GLU A 139 -17.21 -0.13 18.78
CA GLU A 139 -17.21 -0.65 20.15
C GLU A 139 -17.14 -2.20 20.14
N TYR A 140 -16.83 -2.79 21.29
CA TYR A 140 -16.64 -4.23 21.40
C TYR A 140 -17.90 -5.06 21.13
N ASP A 141 -19.07 -4.49 21.38
CA ASP A 141 -20.37 -5.09 21.06
C ASP A 141 -20.74 -4.98 19.57
N GLY A 142 -19.88 -4.34 18.77
CA GLY A 142 -20.07 -4.12 17.34
C GLY A 142 -20.84 -2.84 17.00
N THR A 143 -21.30 -2.06 17.99
CA THR A 143 -21.93 -0.76 17.75
C THR A 143 -20.91 0.28 17.26
N GLU A 144 -21.41 1.35 16.64
CA GLU A 144 -20.59 2.48 16.18
C GLU A 144 -20.83 3.71 17.05
N THR A 145 -19.75 4.25 17.63
CA THR A 145 -19.75 5.58 18.23
C THR A 145 -19.22 6.59 17.22
N VAL A 146 -20.01 7.62 16.88
CA VAL A 146 -19.51 8.73 16.06
C VAL A 146 -18.61 9.62 16.90
N ILE A 147 -17.32 9.65 16.57
CA ILE A 147 -16.33 10.51 17.26
C ILE A 147 -16.42 11.94 16.72
N ALA A 148 -16.55 12.07 15.39
CA ALA A 148 -16.62 13.38 14.75
C ALA A 148 -17.36 13.28 13.40
N SER A 149 -18.17 14.28 13.07
CA SER A 149 -18.90 14.34 11.78
C SER A 149 -19.09 15.75 11.23
N LYS A 150 -18.78 16.78 12.02
CA LYS A 150 -19.01 18.19 11.68
C LYS A 150 -17.88 19.07 12.21
N PHE A 151 -17.68 20.20 11.53
CA PHE A 151 -16.88 21.34 11.98
C PHE A 151 -17.66 22.62 11.70
N ASP A 152 -17.78 23.52 12.67
CA ASP A 152 -18.60 24.73 12.59
C ASP A 152 -20.03 24.48 12.07
N GLY A 153 -20.66 23.41 12.57
CA GLY A 153 -22.01 22.99 12.19
C GLY A 153 -22.13 22.38 10.79
N LYS A 154 -21.08 22.41 9.97
CA LYS A 154 -21.05 21.85 8.60
C LYS A 154 -20.53 20.42 8.62
N PRO A 155 -21.08 19.50 7.80
CA PRO A 155 -20.59 18.14 7.69
C PRO A 155 -19.15 18.11 7.12
N PHE A 156 -18.34 17.15 7.57
CA PHE A 156 -17.04 16.87 6.94
C PHE A 156 -17.20 16.50 5.47
N ASN A 157 -16.16 16.61 4.64
CA ASN A 157 -16.23 16.17 3.25
C ASN A 157 -16.08 14.66 3.16
N ALA A 158 -14.84 14.18 3.26
CA ALA A 158 -14.48 12.77 3.29
C ALA A 158 -13.25 12.66 4.20
N PRO A 159 -13.42 12.35 5.49
CA PRO A 159 -12.26 12.14 6.37
C PRO A 159 -11.42 11.01 5.76
N ASN A 160 -10.11 11.25 5.58
CA ASN A 160 -9.27 10.34 4.80
C ASN A 160 -8.53 9.36 5.72
N ASP A 161 -7.68 9.87 6.60
CA ASP A 161 -6.85 9.06 7.49
C ASP A 161 -6.78 9.66 8.90
N ALA A 162 -6.40 8.83 9.88
CA ALA A 162 -6.33 9.21 11.29
C ALA A 162 -5.22 8.46 12.04
N VAL A 163 -4.72 9.09 13.11
CA VAL A 163 -3.72 8.50 14.02
C VAL A 163 -4.14 8.73 15.48
N VAL A 164 -3.71 7.83 16.37
CA VAL A 164 -3.92 7.88 17.82
C VAL A 164 -2.58 7.88 18.53
#